data_AF-A0A1G3VD20-F1
#
_entry.id   AF-A0A1G3VD20-F1
#
_cell.length_a   1.000
_cell.length_b   1.000
_cell.length_c   1.000
_cell.angle_alpha   90.00
_cell.angle_beta   90.00
_cell.angle_gamma   90.00
#
_symmetry.space_group_name_H-M   'P 1'
#
loop_
_entity.id
_entity.type
_entity.pdbx_description
1 polymer ?
#
loop_
_entity_poly.entity_id
_entity_poly.type
_entity_poly.pdbx_seq_one_letter_code
_entity_poly.pdbx_strand_id
1 'polypeptide(L)' 'MKIADVASFPVSYTLHRPFANSAEKHSSRSTTLVKITTDEGVTGWGEAYGPSLGISRFSRPISNRD' A
#
# COMPACT_ATOMS: atom_id res chain seq x y z
N MET A 1 -22.73 -5.98 9.83
CA MET A 1 -22.07 -5.38 8.66
C MET A 1 -21.33 -4.14 9.09
N LYS A 2 -20.16 -4.34 9.68
CA LYS A 2 -19.22 -3.32 10.14
C LYS A 2 -17.81 -3.71 9.69
N ILE A 3 -16.92 -2.72 9.55
CA ILE A 3 -15.49 -2.99 9.31
C ILE A 3 -14.89 -3.53 10.61
N ALA A 4 -14.21 -4.68 10.52
CA ALA A 4 -13.55 -5.34 11.64
C ALA A 4 -12.01 -5.21 11.57
N ASP A 5 -11.44 -5.19 10.37
CA ASP A 5 -9.99 -5.05 10.16
C ASP A 5 -9.67 -4.25 8.89
N VAL A 6 -8.57 -3.51 8.94
CA VAL A 6 -7.99 -2.77 7.81
C VAL A 6 -6.49 -3.01 7.77
N ALA A 7 -6.02 -3.65 6.70
CA ALA A 7 -4.61 -3.93 6.48
C ALA A 7 -4.09 -3.20 5.24
N SER A 8 -2.88 -2.64 5.34
CA SER A 8 -2.19 -1.98 4.22
C SER A 8 -0.95 -2.77 3.80
N PHE A 9 -0.78 -2.93 2.49
CA PHE A 9 0.30 -3.69 1.87
C PHE A 9 0.99 -2.77 0.85
N PRO A 10 2.03 -2.04 1.28
CA PRO A 10 2.85 -1.25 0.38
C PRO A 10 3.68 -2.21 -0.46
N VAL A 11 3.58 -2.08 -1.77
CA VAL A 11 4.32 -2.91 -2.72
C VAL A 11 5.15 -2.02 -3.63
N SER A 12 6.32 -2.52 -4.02
CA SER A 12 7.20 -1.81 -4.95
C SER A 12 7.90 -2.80 -5.86
N TYR A 13 8.13 -2.36 -7.09
CA TYR A 13 8.83 -3.14 -8.10
C TYR A 13 9.82 -2.24 -8.84
N THR A 14 11.08 -2.67 -8.88
CA THR A 14 12.13 -2.00 -9.64
C THR A 14 11.94 -2.25 -11.14
N LEU A 15 11.88 -1.17 -11.92
CA LEU A 15 11.68 -1.27 -13.36
C LEU A 15 12.95 -1.73 -14.05
N HIS A 16 12.82 -2.70 -14.97
CA HIS A 16 13.93 -3.12 -15.82
C HIS A 16 14.45 -1.96 -16.69
N ARG A 17 13.54 -1.11 -17.17
CA ARG A 17 13.87 0.12 -17.91
C ARG A 17 13.21 1.32 -17.23
N PRO A 18 13.98 2.23 -16.62
CA PRO A 18 13.45 3.48 -16.10
C PRO A 18 12.80 4.33 -17.19
N PHE A 19 11.79 5.11 -16.83
CA PHE A 19 11.14 6.08 -17.72
C PHE A 19 10.99 7.44 -17.04
N ALA A 20 10.64 8.46 -17.83
CA ALA A 20 10.46 9.81 -17.34
C ALA A 20 9.34 10.52 -18.09
N ASN A 21 8.68 11.45 -17.43
CA ASN A 21 7.87 12.49 -18.07
C ASN A 21 8.54 13.86 -17.85
N SER A 22 7.86 14.97 -18.21
CA SER A 22 8.41 16.32 -18.05
C SER A 22 8.61 16.75 -16.59
N ALA A 23 7.96 16.08 -15.64
CA ALA A 23 8.02 16.39 -14.21
C ALA A 23 8.99 15.47 -13.45
N GLU A 24 8.97 14.17 -13.73
CA GLU A 24 9.60 13.16 -12.89
C GLU A 24 10.24 12.01 -13.66
N LYS A 25 11.26 11.40 -13.04
CA LYS A 25 11.89 10.15 -13.47
C LYS A 25 11.47 9.03 -12.53
N HIS A 26 11.10 7.89 -13.09
CA HIS A 26 10.65 6.72 -12.35
C HIS A 26 11.55 5.51 -12.66
N SER A 27 12.24 5.02 -11.62
CA SER A 27 13.02 3.78 -11.64
C SER A 27 12.28 2.60 -10.97
N SER A 28 11.20 2.88 -10.26
CA SER A 28 10.35 1.87 -9.61
C SER A 28 8.88 2.29 -9.71
N ARG A 29 7.97 1.31 -9.66
CA ARG A 29 6.54 1.55 -9.45
C ARG A 29 6.18 1.07 -8.06
N SER A 30 5.49 1.93 -7.33
CA SER A 30 5.01 1.63 -5.99
C SER A 30 3.54 1.96 -5.89
N THR A 31 2.82 1.16 -5.12
CA THR A 31 1.41 1.40 -4.79
C THR A 31 1.12 0.79 -3.42
N THR A 32 -0.05 1.07 -2.86
CA THR A 32 -0.50 0.42 -1.61
C THR A 32 -1.81 -0.30 -1.86
N LEU A 33 -1.80 -1.61 -1.62
CA LEU A 33 -3.03 -2.38 -1.58
C LEU A 33 -3.63 -2.28 -0.18
N VAL A 34 -4.95 -2.18 -0.10
CA VAL A 34 -5.70 -2.13 1.15
C VAL A 34 -6.67 -3.29 1.17
N LYS A 35 -6.65 -4.07 2.26
CA LYS A 35 -7.63 -5.12 2.53
C LYS A 35 -8.52 -4.66 3.66
N ILE A 36 -9.83 -4.73 3.47
CA ILE A 36 -10.83 -4.47 4.50
C ILE A 36 -11.59 -5.76 4.76
N THR A 37 -11.66 -6.17 6.02
CA THR A 37 -12.42 -7.35 6.44
C THR A 37 -13.57 -6.91 7.34
N THR A 38 -14.76 -7.48 7.15
CA THR A 38 -15.95 -7.16 7.93
C THR A 38 -16.16 -8.13 9.09
N ASP A 39 -17.01 -7.75 10.05
CA ASP A 39 -17.43 -8.62 11.15
C ASP A 39 -18.25 -9.86 10.70
N GLU A 40 -18.69 -9.88 9.45
CA GLU A 40 -19.39 -10.99 8.80
C GLU A 40 -18.45 -11.85 7.94
N GLY A 41 -17.14 -11.57 7.93
CA GLY A 41 -16.13 -12.33 7.17
C GLY A 41 -16.00 -11.94 5.69
N VAL A 42 -16.70 -10.90 5.22
CA VAL A 42 -16.56 -10.39 3.85
C VAL A 42 -15.23 -9.64 3.75
N THR A 43 -14.49 -9.88 2.67
CA THR A 43 -13.22 -9.20 2.38
C THR A 43 -13.31 -8.40 1.09
N GLY A 44 -12.95 -7.12 1.16
CA GLY A 44 -12.79 -6.23 0.01
C GLY A 44 -11.34 -5.79 -0.16
N TRP A 45 -10.95 -5.53 -1.42
CA TRP A 45 -9.63 -5.02 -1.78
C TRP A 45 -9.74 -3.70 -2.54
N GLY A 46 -8.82 -2.79 -2.25
CA GLY A 46 -8.66 -1.53 -2.97
C GLY A 46 -7.19 -1.20 -3.21
N GLU A 47 -6.95 -0.26 -4.12
CA GLU A 47 -5.63 0.28 -4.40
C GLU A 47 -5.64 1.79 -4.17
N ALA A 48 -4.58 2.31 -3.55
CA ALA A 48 -4.33 3.73 -3.49
C ALA A 48 -2.92 4.02 -4.02
N TYR A 49 -2.80 5.10 -4.79
CA TYR A 49 -1.50 5.64 -5.17
C TYR A 49 -0.74 5.98 -3.87
N GLY A 50 0.21 5.12 -3.53
CA GLY A 50 0.89 5.18 -2.25
C GLY A 50 2.08 6.13 -2.32
N PRO A 51 2.38 6.86 -1.24
CA PRO A 51 3.59 7.68 -1.17
C PRO A 51 4.84 6.80 -1.19
N SER A 52 6.02 7.39 -1.44
CA SER A 52 7.28 6.67 -1.36
C SER A 52 7.36 5.91 -0.03
N LEU A 53 7.90 4.68 -0.07
CA LEU A 53 7.90 3.68 1.01
C LEU A 53 8.25 4.21 2.43
N GLY A 54 8.83 5.41 2.54
CA GLY A 54 9.11 6.11 3.79
C GLY A 54 7.90 6.40 4.68
N ILE A 55 6.69 6.62 4.14
CA ILE A 55 5.51 6.97 4.98
C ILE A 55 4.72 5.74 5.46
N SER A 56 4.88 4.60 4.78
CA SER A 56 4.19 3.35 5.13
C SER A 56 4.66 2.74 6.44
N ARG A 57 5.88 3.02 6.92
CA ARG A 57 6.37 2.45 8.19
C ARG A 57 5.55 2.90 9.41
N PHE A 58 4.79 3.99 9.29
CA PHE A 58 3.94 4.51 10.36
C PHE A 58 2.55 3.86 10.44
N SER A 59 2.11 3.12 9.40
CA SER A 59 0.77 2.52 9.34
C SER A 59 0.69 1.06 9.82
N ARG A 60 1.75 0.54 10.46
CA ARG A 60 1.71 -0.81 11.05
C ARG A 60 0.85 -0.85 12.32
N PRO A 61 0.09 -1.94 12.55
CA PRO A 61 -0.59 -2.18 13.83
C PRO A 61 0.40 -2.10 14.99
N ILE A 62 -0.05 -1.55 16.12
CA ILE A 62 0.77 -1.29 17.31
C ILE A 62 1.38 -2.60 17.86
N SER A 63 0.78 -3.76 17.57
CA SER A 63 1.23 -5.08 18.01
C SER A 63 2.55 -5.56 17.38
N ASN A 64 3.09 -4.87 16.37
CA ASN A 64 4.23 -5.33 15.57
C ASN A 64 5.37 -4.30 15.48
N ARG A 65 5.54 -3.46 16.52
CA ARG A 65 6.70 -2.58 16.67
C ARG A 65 7.62 -3.17 17.74
N ASP A 66 8.74 -3.78 17.31
CA ASP A 66 9.91 -4.02 18.15
C ASP A 66 10.68 -2.69 18.36
#